data_AF-A0A954YME1-F1
#
_entry.id   AF-A0A954YME1-F1
#
_cell.length_a   1.000
_cell.length_b   1.000
_cell.length_c   1.000
_cell.angle_alpha   90.00
_cell.angle_beta   90.00
_cell.angle_gamma   90.00
#
_symmetry.space_group_name_H-M   'P 1'
#
loop_
_entity.id
_entity.type
_entity.pdbx_description
1 polymer ?
#
loop_
_entity_poly.entity_id
_entity_poly.type
_entity_poly.pdbx_seq_one_letter_code
_entity_poly.pdbx_strand_id
1 'polypeptide(L)'
;MENRNQGSGDQWASRIGVILAVAGSAVGLGNFLRFPGQAAQNGGGAFMLPYFVSLLLLGIPLCWAEWTMGRYGGLRGFNSAPGIYRAVSKNRFSMYFGAIALMLPLVIYM
;
A
#
# COMPACT_ATOMS: atom_id res chain seq x y z
N MET A 1 36.02 -14.50 -14.84
CA MET A 1 35.15 -13.32 -14.69
C MET A 1 33.72 -13.82 -14.84
N GLU A 2 33.09 -14.18 -13.72
CA GLU A 2 31.76 -14.81 -13.71
C GLU A 2 30.68 -13.75 -13.98
N ASN A 3 30.02 -13.88 -15.13
CA ASN A 3 28.88 -13.07 -15.52
C ASN A 3 27.72 -13.41 -14.57
N ARG A 4 27.49 -12.56 -13.56
CA ARG A 4 26.24 -12.58 -12.80
C ARG A 4 25.12 -12.26 -13.78
N ASN A 5 24.42 -13.29 -14.25
CA ASN A 5 23.07 -13.16 -14.78
C ASN A 5 22.23 -12.49 -13.69
N GLN A 6 22.15 -11.16 -13.75
CA GLN A 6 21.18 -10.39 -13.02
C GLN A 6 19.83 -10.77 -13.62
N GLY A 7 19.08 -11.59 -12.89
CA GLY A 7 17.72 -11.96 -13.29
C GLY A 7 16.98 -10.68 -13.67
N SER A 8 16.54 -10.63 -14.93
CA SER A 8 15.61 -9.62 -15.40
C SER A 8 14.38 -9.70 -14.50
N GLY A 9 14.31 -8.83 -13.49
CA GLY A 9 13.12 -8.73 -12.65
C GLY A 9 11.92 -8.47 -13.54
N ASP A 10 10.81 -9.16 -13.29
CA ASP A 10 9.59 -9.04 -14.07
C ASP A 10 9.16 -7.57 -14.14
N GLN A 11 9.27 -6.98 -15.32
CA GLN A 11 8.87 -5.61 -15.58
C GLN A 11 7.44 -5.60 -16.08
N TRP A 12 6.68 -4.62 -15.61
CA TRP A 12 5.31 -4.43 -16.05
C TRP A 12 5.27 -4.09 -17.54
N ALA A 13 4.41 -4.79 -18.28
CA ALA A 13 4.26 -4.61 -19.73
C ALA A 13 3.82 -3.19 -20.13
N SER A 14 3.06 -2.50 -19.27
CA SER A 14 2.60 -1.13 -19.53
C SER A 14 2.34 -0.36 -18.24
N ARG A 15 2.61 0.96 -18.27
CA ARG A 15 2.28 1.89 -17.18
C ARG A 15 0.79 1.91 -16.87
N ILE A 16 -0.05 1.81 -17.90
CA ILE A 16 -1.51 1.75 -17.75
C ILE A 16 -1.90 0.46 -17.02
N GLY A 17 -1.22 -0.66 -17.32
CA GLY A 17 -1.41 -1.92 -16.61
C GLY A 17 -1.12 -1.81 -15.12
N VAL A 18 -0.03 -1.11 -14.75
CA VAL A 18 0.30 -0.84 -13.34
C VAL A 18 -0.79 -0.01 -12.67
N ILE A 19 -1.22 1.09 -13.31
CA ILE A 19 -2.24 1.99 -12.74
C ILE A 19 -3.55 1.23 -12.51
N LEU A 20 -3.98 0.43 -13.47
CA LEU A 20 -5.20 -0.38 -13.35
C LEU A 20 -5.10 -1.45 -12.28
N ALA A 21 -3.97 -2.16 -12.18
CA ALA A 21 -3.75 -3.17 -11.14
C ALA A 21 -3.80 -2.55 -9.73
N VAL A 22 -3.15 -1.40 -9.54
CA VAL A 22 -3.14 -0.69 -8.26
C VAL A 22 -4.52 -0.11 -7.94
N ALA A 23 -5.21 0.49 -8.93
CA ALA A 23 -6.54 1.03 -8.74
C ALA A 23 -7.55 -0.07 -8.39
N GLY A 24 -7.49 -1.23 -9.05
CA GLY A 24 -8.33 -2.39 -8.75
C GLY A 24 -8.06 -2.97 -7.36
N SER A 25 -6.81 -2.95 -6.90
CA SER A 25 -6.46 -3.37 -5.53
C SER A 25 -6.92 -2.37 -4.47
N ALA A 26 -6.95 -1.07 -4.78
CA ALA A 26 -7.32 -0.03 -3.83
C ALA A 26 -8.85 0.13 -3.68
N VAL A 27 -9.61 -0.12 -4.75
CA VAL A 27 -11.07 0.02 -4.75
C VAL A 27 -11.73 -1.33 -4.47
N GLY A 28 -12.15 -1.54 -3.22
CA GLY A 28 -12.83 -2.76 -2.79
C GLY A 28 -14.35 -2.63 -2.67
N LEU A 29 -15.05 -3.75 -2.85
CA LEU A 29 -16.51 -3.85 -2.70
C LEU A 29 -16.98 -3.43 -1.29
N GLY A 30 -16.15 -3.70 -0.27
CA GLY A 30 -16.40 -3.27 1.11
C GLY A 30 -16.43 -1.74 1.29
N ASN A 31 -15.57 -1.00 0.58
CA ASN A 31 -15.60 0.47 0.62
C ASN A 31 -16.87 1.00 -0.06
N PHE A 32 -17.25 0.42 -1.20
CA PHE A 32 -18.44 0.82 -1.94
C PHE A 32 -19.74 0.59 -1.16
N LEU A 33 -19.86 -0.53 -0.44
CA LEU A 33 -21.07 -0.84 0.34
C LEU A 33 -21.14 -0.10 1.69
N ARG A 34 -20.01 0.10 2.38
CA ARG A 34 -19.98 0.74 3.70
C ARG A 34 -20.06 2.26 3.63
N PHE A 35 -19.46 2.87 2.59
CA PHE A 35 -19.45 4.32 2.42
C PHE A 35 -20.84 4.98 2.40
N PRO A 36 -21.85 4.52 1.61
CA PRO A 36 -23.16 5.15 1.57
C PRO A 36 -23.88 5.10 2.92
N GLY A 37 -23.73 4.00 3.67
CA GLY A 37 -24.29 3.87 5.01
C GLY A 37 -23.67 4.86 6.00
N GLN A 38 -22.34 5.02 5.96
CA GLN A 38 -21.64 6.00 6.80
C GLN A 38 -21.96 7.43 6.41
N ALA A 39 -22.02 7.74 5.11
CA ALA A 39 -22.39 9.05 4.63
C ALA A 39 -23.81 9.41 5.07
N ALA A 40 -24.79 8.51 4.90
CA ALA A 40 -26.18 8.75 5.31
C ALA A 40 -26.32 9.00 6.82
N GLN A 41 -25.60 8.25 7.67
CA GLN A 41 -25.66 8.40 9.13
C GLN A 41 -24.96 9.67 9.64
N ASN A 42 -23.93 10.16 8.95
CA ASN A 42 -23.10 11.29 9.39
C ASN A 42 -23.46 12.61 8.68
N GLY A 43 -24.73 12.81 8.32
CA GLY A 43 -25.20 14.07 7.72
C GLY A 43 -25.14 14.11 6.19
N GLY A 44 -25.13 12.96 5.52
CA GLY A 44 -25.24 12.81 4.08
C GLY A 44 -24.12 13.53 3.33
N GLY A 45 -24.47 14.59 2.60
CA GLY A 45 -23.53 15.41 1.84
C GLY A 45 -22.53 16.18 2.72
N ALA A 46 -22.89 16.53 3.96
CA ALA A 46 -21.99 17.25 4.87
C ALA A 46 -20.77 16.40 5.28
N PHE A 47 -20.93 15.07 5.32
CA PHE A 47 -19.85 14.12 5.60
C PHE A 47 -18.74 14.14 4.53
N MET A 48 -19.05 14.56 3.30
CA MET A 48 -18.05 14.61 2.23
C MET A 48 -16.93 15.60 2.52
N LEU A 49 -17.20 16.70 3.24
CA LEU A 49 -16.19 17.71 3.53
C LEU A 49 -15.03 17.18 4.39
N PRO A 50 -15.25 16.62 5.61
CA PRO A 50 -14.19 16.01 6.39
C PRO A 50 -13.60 14.77 5.70
N TYR A 51 -14.37 14.06 4.87
CA TYR A 51 -13.86 12.95 4.08
C TYR A 51 -12.80 13.41 3.06
N PHE A 52 -13.07 14.46 2.29
CA PHE A 52 -12.07 15.01 1.35
C PHE A 52 -10.87 15.61 2.07
N VAL A 53 -11.10 16.32 3.19
CA VAL A 53 -9.99 16.87 3.98
C VAL A 53 -9.07 15.76 4.50
N SER A 54 -9.64 14.67 5.03
CA SER A 54 -8.83 13.52 5.49
C SER A 54 -8.16 12.78 4.33
N LEU A 55 -8.80 12.68 3.17
CA LEU A 55 -8.20 12.11 1.96
C LEU A 55 -6.97 12.90 1.52
N LEU A 56 -7.05 14.24 1.51
CA LEU A 56 -5.95 15.10 1.09
C LEU A 56 -4.81 15.13 2.12
N LEU A 57 -5.15 15.20 3.41
CA LEU A 57 -4.15 15.34 4.48
C LEU A 57 -3.53 14.02 4.94
N LEU A 58 -4.25 12.90 4.80
CA LEU A 58 -3.78 11.59 5.24
C LEU A 58 -3.68 10.63 4.07
N GLY A 59 -4.74 10.48 3.26
CA GLY A 59 -4.78 9.50 2.18
C GLY A 59 -3.63 9.66 1.17
N ILE A 60 -3.53 10.82 0.52
CA ILE A 60 -2.49 11.13 -0.47
C ILE A 60 -1.07 10.99 0.11
N PRO A 61 -0.70 11.64 1.24
CA PRO A 61 0.65 11.52 1.75
C PRO A 61 1.00 10.11 2.20
N LEU A 62 0.04 9.34 2.74
CA LEU A 62 0.27 7.94 3.12
C LEU A 62 0.52 7.07 1.88
N CYS A 63 -0.29 7.22 0.82
CA CYS A 63 -0.07 6.52 -0.45
C CYS A 63 1.30 6.84 -1.05
N TRP A 64 1.74 8.10 -0.98
CA TRP A 64 3.04 8.49 -1.52
C TRP A 64 4.19 7.93 -0.68
N ALA A 65 4.05 7.92 0.65
CA ALA A 65 5.00 7.29 1.56
C ALA A 65 5.14 5.79 1.28
N GLU A 66 4.02 5.07 1.11
CA GLU A 66 4.03 3.65 0.82
C GLU A 66 4.67 3.35 -0.55
N TRP A 67 4.34 4.13 -1.58
CA TRP A 67 4.91 3.98 -2.92
C TRP A 67 6.43 4.22 -2.94
N THR A 68 6.90 5.26 -2.25
CA THR A 68 8.33 5.58 -2.18
C THR A 68 9.10 4.52 -1.42
N MET A 69 8.56 4.01 -0.31
CA MET A 69 9.16 2.90 0.44
C MET A 69 9.22 1.61 -0.39
N GLY A 70 8.14 1.24 -1.07
CA GLY A 70 8.08 0.06 -1.93
C GLY A 70 9.11 0.12 -3.07
N ARG A 71 9.21 1.26 -3.75
CA ARG A 71 10.21 1.47 -4.82
C ARG A 71 11.63 1.43 -4.29
N TYR A 72 11.88 2.02 -3.12
CA TYR A 72 13.20 2.04 -2.48
C TYR A 72 13.67 0.64 -2.05
N GLY A 73 12.76 -0.19 -1.52
CA GLY A 73 13.07 -1.59 -1.19
C GLY A 73 13.26 -2.47 -2.43
N GLY A 74 12.42 -2.27 -3.46
CA GLY A 74 12.56 -2.97 -4.74
C GLY A 74 13.90 -2.72 -5.44
N LEU A 75 14.40 -1.47 -5.42
CA LEU A 75 15.73 -1.12 -5.94
C LEU A 75 16.89 -1.85 -5.22
N ARG A 76 16.67 -2.29 -3.98
CA ARG A 76 17.66 -3.03 -3.16
C ARG A 76 17.46 -4.55 -3.23
N GLY A 77 16.54 -5.04 -4.06
CA GLY A 77 16.23 -6.46 -4.20
C GLY A 77 15.35 -7.03 -3.08
N PHE A 78 14.71 -6.18 -2.27
CA PHE A 78 13.77 -6.62 -1.25
C PHE A 78 12.33 -6.42 -1.74
N ASN A 79 11.64 -7.53 -2.03
CA ASN A 79 10.24 -7.51 -2.51
C ASN A 79 9.21 -7.82 -1.41
N SER A 80 9.65 -8.05 -0.18
CA SER A 80 8.78 -8.40 0.96
C SER A 80 8.69 -7.24 1.95
N ALA A 81 7.51 -7.05 2.57
CA ALA A 81 7.29 -6.04 3.61
C ALA A 81 8.40 -5.99 4.69
N PRO A 82 8.80 -7.10 5.35
CA PRO A 82 9.90 -7.06 6.31
C PRO A 82 11.26 -6.68 5.69
N GLY A 83 11.50 -7.03 4.43
CA GLY A 83 12.71 -6.66 3.69
C GLY A 83 12.78 -5.17 3.35
N ILE A 84 11.64 -4.57 2.95
CA ILE A 84 11.51 -3.13 2.68
C ILE A 84 11.73 -2.33 3.98
N TYR A 85 11.11 -2.74 5.09
CA TYR A 85 11.31 -2.10 6.39
C TYR A 85 12.76 -2.18 6.90
N ARG A 86 13.48 -3.27 6.60
CA ARG A 86 14.91 -3.38 6.88
C ARG A 86 15.77 -2.44 6.01
N ALA A 87 15.36 -2.22 4.76
CA ALA A 87 16.04 -1.30 3.86
C ALA A 87 15.87 0.16 4.29
N VAL A 88 14.67 0.53 4.77
CA VAL A 88 14.32 1.88 5.23
C VAL A 88 14.88 2.17 6.62
N SER A 89 14.83 1.20 7.54
CA SER A 89 15.32 1.34 8.91
C SER A 89 16.33 0.24 9.25
N LYS A 90 17.57 0.65 9.57
CA LYS A 90 18.73 -0.23 9.83
C LYS A 90 18.56 -1.10 11.10
N ASN A 91 17.51 -0.88 11.89
CA ASN A 91 17.27 -1.58 13.15
C ASN A 91 16.59 -2.95 12.92
N ARG A 92 17.08 -4.03 13.55
CA ARG A 92 16.50 -5.39 13.36
C ARG A 92 15.04 -5.50 13.81
N PHE A 93 14.59 -4.64 14.72
CA PHE A 93 13.22 -4.62 15.20
C PHE A 93 12.20 -4.13 14.16
N SER A 94 12.63 -3.38 13.13
CA SER A 94 11.71 -2.88 12.08
C SER A 94 11.12 -4.01 11.21
N MET A 95 11.81 -5.15 11.12
CA MET A 95 11.30 -6.33 10.40
C MET A 95 10.04 -6.90 11.05
N TYR A 96 9.90 -6.82 12.37
CA TYR A 96 8.73 -7.33 13.08
C TYR A 96 7.47 -6.49 12.78
N PHE A 97 7.61 -5.17 12.64
CA PHE A 97 6.50 -4.31 12.21
C PHE A 97 5.99 -4.70 10.82
N GLY A 98 6.89 -4.97 9.86
CA GLY A 98 6.50 -5.45 8.53
C GLY A 98 5.86 -6.84 8.54
N ALA A 99 6.29 -7.73 9.45
CA ALA A 99 5.69 -9.06 9.62
C ALA A 99 4.31 -9.01 10.29
N ILE A 100 4.10 -8.12 11.26
CA ILE A 100 2.81 -7.91 11.91
C ILE A 100 1.76 -7.41 10.91
N ALA A 101 2.14 -6.51 9.98
CA ALA A 101 1.24 -6.01 8.95
C ALA A 101 0.70 -7.13 8.04
N LEU A 102 1.49 -8.18 7.76
CA LEU A 102 1.05 -9.35 7.01
C LEU A 102 0.05 -10.22 7.78
N MET A 103 0.07 -10.18 9.11
CA MET A 103 -0.81 -10.98 9.97
C MET A 103 -2.16 -10.30 10.23
N LEU A 104 -2.24 -8.98 10.07
CA LEU A 104 -3.45 -8.19 10.34
C LEU A 104 -4.69 -8.66 9.54
N PRO A 105 -4.61 -9.00 8.24
CA PRO A 105 -5.76 -9.52 7.50
C PRO A 105 -6.26 -10.87 8.02
N LEU A 106 -5.36 -11.73 8.50
CA LEU A 106 -5.71 -13.04 9.06
C LEU A 106 -6.43 -12.89 10.40
N VAL A 107 -5.98 -11.95 11.24
CA VAL A 107 -6.64 -11.67 12.53
C VAL A 107 -8.04 -11.11 12.34
N ILE A 108 -8.28 -10.30 11.30
CA ILE A 108 -9.62 -9.78 11.00
C ILE A 108 -10.58 -10.90 10.55
N TYR A 109 -10.05 -11.96 9.95
CA TYR A 109 -10.83 -13.06 9.39
C TYR A 109 -11.04 -14.25 10.34
N MET A 110 -10.30 -14.33 11.45
CA MET A 110 -10.49 -15.32 12.53
C MET A 110 -11.45 -14.78 13.59
#